data_AF-T0RHB8-F1
#
_entry.id   AF-T0RHB8-F1
#
_cell.length_a   1.000
_cell.length_b   1.000
_cell.length_c   1.000
_cell.angle_alpha   90.00
_cell.angle_beta   90.00
_cell.angle_gamma   90.00
#
_symmetry.space_group_name_H-M   'P 1'
#
loop_
_entity.id
_entity.type
_entity.pdbx_description
1 polymer ?
#
loop_
_entity_poly.entity_id
_entity_poly.type
_entity_poly.pdbx_seq_one_letter_code
_entity_poly.pdbx_strand_id
1 'polypeptide(L)'
;MAHYLKLFLSDVKNADRCRWDDGSKKFVIGRPPQRFNRVRIMGVVIGVAQHMVEIDDGSGTILVQSTVAMTIRLGDLIDCLGELQPLHPRLKCQYVIGNHIYPVQDRNMETLRFLEIIQLYKQCYFSDLPAPTDAMDGVTPLPAVVKATIKRKFTTEGLSDSLTAAAPPAEYFLTVREAECDRFARGLRQLELRANKPPYAIIKASDTVVLNGAFVSKVRAKRTYPSVAHALAAEDPALLLPEGVAPATAASHFRSYISEYEEKAGGVVVLEMGIVPVAELGAEEIGTLIYEQLEAAPAGLTLEELAVACPQLKIQLILDAVTNMQMDGIVYVANLRYLVL
;
A
#
# COMPACT_ATOMS: atom_id res chain seq x y z
N MET A 1 22.44 0.80 2.89
CA MET A 1 21.64 1.73 2.04
C MET A 1 20.74 0.86 1.18
N ALA A 2 19.43 1.07 1.20
CA ALA A 2 18.55 0.32 0.32
C ALA A 2 18.66 0.83 -1.12
N HIS A 3 18.88 -0.08 -2.07
CA HIS A 3 19.12 0.26 -3.47
C HIS A 3 17.81 0.31 -4.27
N TYR A 4 17.54 1.47 -4.89
CA TYR A 4 16.45 1.64 -5.86
C TYR A 4 17.01 1.43 -7.27
N LEU A 5 16.48 0.45 -8.00
CA LEU A 5 16.91 0.21 -9.38
C LEU A 5 16.33 1.27 -10.31
N LYS A 6 17.19 1.85 -11.13
CA LYS A 6 16.79 2.79 -12.19
C LYS A 6 16.43 1.99 -13.42
N LEU A 7 15.17 2.03 -13.84
CA LEU A 7 14.61 1.18 -14.89
C LEU A 7 13.68 1.99 -15.78
N PHE A 8 13.54 1.56 -17.03
CA PHE A 8 12.46 2.01 -17.91
C PHE A 8 11.10 1.48 -17.43
N LEU A 9 10.04 2.26 -17.62
CA LEU A 9 8.69 1.88 -17.20
C LEU A 9 8.17 0.63 -17.91
N SER A 10 8.56 0.42 -19.17
CA SER A 10 8.32 -0.83 -19.90
C SER A 10 8.88 -2.05 -19.16
N ASP A 11 10.11 -1.97 -18.67
CA ASP A 11 10.76 -3.05 -17.93
C ASP A 11 10.21 -3.20 -16.51
N VAL A 12 9.76 -2.11 -15.88
CA VAL A 12 9.04 -2.18 -14.60
C VAL A 12 7.71 -2.93 -14.75
N LYS A 13 6.92 -2.60 -15.79
CA LYS A 13 5.64 -3.25 -16.09
C LYS A 13 5.80 -4.71 -16.51
N ASN A 14 6.85 -5.00 -17.27
CA ASN A 14 7.10 -6.33 -17.84
C ASN A 14 8.09 -7.17 -17.02
N ALA A 15 8.51 -6.71 -15.83
CA ALA A 15 9.43 -7.46 -14.98
C ALA A 15 8.88 -8.87 -14.72
N ASP A 16 9.60 -9.87 -15.22
CA ASP A 16 9.17 -11.25 -15.19
C ASP A 16 9.14 -11.78 -13.76
N ARG A 17 8.05 -12.52 -13.45
CA ARG A 17 7.93 -13.47 -12.33
C ARG A 17 8.41 -12.90 -11.00
N CYS A 18 7.49 -12.28 -10.27
CA CYS A 18 7.62 -12.15 -8.83
C CYS A 18 7.85 -13.56 -8.23
N ARG A 19 9.09 -13.84 -7.78
CA ARG A 19 9.39 -15.06 -7.05
C ARG A 19 9.09 -14.83 -5.58
N TRP A 20 8.41 -15.79 -4.98
CA TRP A 20 8.23 -15.89 -3.54
C TRP A 20 9.48 -16.53 -2.94
N ASP A 21 10.52 -15.73 -2.74
CA ASP A 21 11.63 -16.17 -1.89
C ASP A 21 11.44 -15.51 -0.52
N ASP A 22 11.37 -16.35 0.52
CA ASP A 22 11.38 -15.95 1.93
C ASP A 22 10.22 -15.04 2.38
N GLY A 23 9.05 -15.15 1.73
CA GLY A 23 7.87 -14.36 2.08
C GLY A 23 7.91 -12.90 1.61
N SER A 24 8.97 -12.50 0.90
CA SER A 24 9.09 -11.19 0.27
C SER A 24 8.88 -11.30 -1.24
N LYS A 25 7.95 -10.51 -1.80
CA LYS A 25 7.68 -10.50 -3.24
C LYS A 25 8.77 -9.68 -3.95
N LYS A 26 9.65 -10.35 -4.71
CA LYS A 26 10.74 -9.71 -5.48
C LYS A 26 10.54 -9.95 -6.97
N PHE A 27 10.59 -8.87 -7.76
CA PHE A 27 10.62 -8.86 -9.22
C PHE A 27 12.00 -9.22 -9.73
N VAL A 28 12.09 -9.71 -10.97
CA VAL A 28 13.36 -10.11 -11.56
C VAL A 28 13.59 -9.39 -12.89
N ILE A 29 14.81 -8.92 -13.11
CA ILE A 29 15.26 -8.33 -14.38
C ILE A 29 16.67 -8.80 -14.68
N GLY A 30 17.05 -8.81 -15.96
CA GLY A 30 18.46 -8.91 -16.32
C GLY A 30 19.00 -10.33 -16.55
N ARG A 31 20.25 -10.36 -17.01
CA ARG A 31 21.10 -11.54 -17.18
C ARG A 31 22.52 -11.19 -16.72
N PRO A 32 22.99 -11.72 -15.57
CA PRO A 32 22.29 -12.65 -14.68
C PRO A 32 21.07 -12.03 -13.96
N PRO A 33 20.11 -12.86 -13.49
CA PRO A 33 18.87 -12.38 -12.88
C PRO A 33 19.11 -11.55 -11.61
N GLN A 34 18.60 -10.32 -11.58
CA GLN A 34 18.64 -9.39 -10.45
C GLN A 34 17.27 -9.24 -9.83
N ARG A 35 17.21 -9.35 -8.50
CA ARG A 35 15.97 -9.31 -7.74
C ARG A 35 15.77 -7.91 -7.16
N PHE A 36 14.56 -7.38 -7.29
CA PHE A 36 14.24 -6.05 -6.81
C PHE A 36 12.76 -5.87 -6.47
N ASN A 37 12.48 -4.95 -5.57
CA ASN A 37 11.13 -4.47 -5.26
C ASN A 37 11.08 -2.94 -5.11
N ARG A 38 12.23 -2.28 -5.23
CA ARG A 38 12.42 -0.83 -5.09
C ARG A 38 12.93 -0.27 -6.40
N VAL A 39 12.23 0.73 -6.94
CA VAL A 39 12.54 1.36 -8.22
C VAL A 39 12.68 2.86 -8.10
N ARG A 40 13.56 3.44 -8.91
CA ARG A 40 13.62 4.86 -9.17
C ARG A 40 13.24 5.10 -10.62
N ILE A 41 12.09 5.72 -10.83
CA ILE A 41 11.48 5.95 -12.13
C ILE A 41 11.33 7.46 -12.35
N MET A 42 11.40 7.89 -13.60
CA MET A 42 11.22 9.28 -13.97
C MET A 42 10.32 9.32 -15.20
N GLY A 43 9.36 10.22 -15.22
CA GLY A 43 8.43 10.35 -16.33
C GLY A 43 7.62 11.64 -16.26
N VAL A 44 7.03 11.99 -17.39
CA VAL A 44 6.10 13.12 -17.53
C VAL A 44 4.74 12.71 -17.02
N VAL A 45 4.11 13.57 -16.23
CA VAL A 45 2.79 13.33 -15.66
C VAL A 45 1.72 13.48 -16.74
N ILE A 46 1.02 12.39 -17.03
CA ILE A 46 -0.05 12.32 -18.04
C ILE A 46 -1.45 12.17 -17.41
N GLY A 47 -1.53 11.84 -16.13
CA GLY A 47 -2.78 11.75 -15.36
C GLY A 47 -2.58 12.17 -13.91
N VAL A 48 -3.57 12.84 -13.30
CA VAL A 48 -3.52 13.26 -11.89
C VAL A 48 -4.85 12.96 -11.20
N ALA A 49 -4.76 12.34 -10.03
CA ALA A 49 -5.81 12.19 -9.04
C ALA A 49 -5.24 12.57 -7.66
N GLN A 50 -6.11 12.66 -6.64
CA GLN A 50 -5.77 13.24 -5.33
C GLN A 50 -4.51 12.64 -4.66
N HIS A 51 -4.29 11.33 -4.83
CA HIS A 51 -3.14 10.59 -4.30
C HIS A 51 -2.47 9.70 -5.35
N MET A 52 -2.77 9.89 -6.62
CA MET A 52 -2.22 9.07 -7.70
C MET A 52 -1.83 9.94 -8.88
N VAL A 53 -0.70 9.63 -9.49
CA VAL A 53 -0.27 10.24 -10.74
C VAL A 53 0.07 9.14 -11.73
N GLU A 54 -0.38 9.29 -12.97
CA GLU A 54 0.09 8.45 -14.07
C GLU A 54 1.27 9.17 -14.74
N ILE A 55 2.39 8.46 -14.90
CA ILE A 55 3.58 8.97 -15.56
C ILE A 55 3.91 8.17 -16.80
N ASP A 56 4.50 8.83 -17.79
CA ASP A 56 5.00 8.27 -19.03
C ASP A 56 6.48 8.63 -19.21
N ASP A 57 7.33 7.65 -19.47
CA ASP A 57 8.74 7.87 -19.79
C ASP A 57 9.05 7.68 -21.28
N GLY A 58 8.05 7.47 -22.14
CA GLY A 58 8.20 7.17 -23.56
C GLY A 58 8.51 5.69 -23.86
N SER A 59 8.88 4.89 -22.85
CA SER A 59 8.95 3.43 -22.96
C SER A 59 7.65 2.76 -22.51
N GLY A 60 6.92 3.40 -21.60
CA GLY A 60 5.61 2.97 -21.15
C GLY A 60 5.07 3.89 -20.06
N THR A 61 3.84 3.65 -19.63
CA THR A 61 3.22 4.42 -18.54
C THR A 61 3.26 3.65 -17.22
N ILE A 62 3.05 4.28 -16.07
CA ILE A 62 2.73 3.57 -14.82
C ILE A 62 1.98 4.48 -13.85
N LEU A 63 1.15 3.90 -12.99
CA LEU A 63 0.54 4.60 -11.87
C LEU A 63 1.50 4.69 -10.69
N VAL A 64 1.61 5.87 -10.10
CA VAL A 64 2.36 6.14 -8.88
C VAL A 64 1.39 6.63 -7.82
N GLN A 65 1.25 5.85 -6.76
CA GLN A 65 0.47 6.23 -5.59
C GLN A 65 1.37 7.01 -4.62
N SER A 66 0.94 8.21 -4.23
CA SER A 66 1.59 9.03 -3.22
C SER A 66 0.81 8.98 -1.92
N THR A 67 1.55 8.93 -0.83
CA THR A 67 1.02 8.96 0.53
C THR A 67 0.59 10.37 0.97
N VAL A 68 1.09 11.41 0.29
CA VAL A 68 0.77 12.81 0.60
C VAL A 68 0.12 13.44 -0.63
N ALA A 69 -0.82 14.36 -0.40
CA ALA A 69 -1.38 15.18 -1.47
C ALA A 69 -0.23 15.89 -2.22
N MET A 70 -0.24 15.77 -3.54
CA MET A 70 0.85 16.23 -4.38
C MET A 70 0.49 17.55 -5.05
N THR A 71 1.41 18.50 -5.04
CA THR A 71 1.32 19.73 -5.85
C THR A 71 1.95 19.49 -7.23
N ILE A 72 1.43 18.49 -7.95
CA ILE A 72 1.92 18.07 -9.28
C ILE A 72 0.85 18.32 -10.33
N ARG A 73 1.26 18.80 -11.50
CA ARG A 73 0.39 19.12 -12.64
C ARG A 73 0.66 18.21 -13.82
N LEU A 74 -0.33 18.13 -14.72
CA LEU A 74 -0.14 17.49 -16.02
C LEU A 74 0.99 18.18 -16.79
N GLY A 75 1.88 17.37 -17.36
CA GLY A 75 3.07 17.82 -18.08
C GLY A 75 4.30 18.07 -17.20
N ASP A 76 4.18 17.97 -15.87
CA ASP A 76 5.35 18.04 -15.00
C ASP A 76 6.22 16.79 -15.17
N LEU A 77 7.55 16.99 -15.20
CA LEU A 77 8.50 15.89 -15.12
C LEU A 77 8.75 15.56 -13.65
N ILE A 78 8.64 14.29 -13.26
CA ILE A 78 8.84 13.87 -11.87
C ILE A 78 9.86 12.75 -11.76
N ASP A 79 10.63 12.73 -10.66
CA ASP A 79 11.53 11.64 -10.26
C ASP A 79 10.98 10.98 -9.00
N CYS A 80 10.57 9.72 -9.13
CA CYS A 80 9.91 8.96 -8.08
C CYS A 80 10.80 7.81 -7.60
N LEU A 81 10.99 7.72 -6.29
CA LEU A 81 11.52 6.54 -5.61
C LEU A 81 10.36 5.82 -4.93
N GLY A 82 10.18 4.54 -5.25
CA GLY A 82 9.06 3.79 -4.73
C GLY A 82 9.26 2.30 -4.64
N GLU A 83 8.28 1.65 -4.01
CA GLU A 83 8.19 0.19 -3.90
C GLU A 83 7.13 -0.33 -4.86
N LEU A 84 7.49 -1.38 -5.61
CA LEU A 84 6.58 -2.06 -6.52
C LEU A 84 5.56 -2.87 -5.75
N GLN A 85 4.28 -2.70 -6.08
CA GLN A 85 3.22 -3.51 -5.51
C GLN A 85 2.78 -4.61 -6.50
N PRO A 86 2.90 -5.89 -6.09
CA PRO A 86 2.47 -7.03 -6.88
C PRO A 86 0.98 -7.33 -6.67
N LEU A 87 0.15 -7.06 -7.68
CA LEU A 87 -1.27 -7.44 -7.68
C LEU A 87 -1.47 -8.81 -8.36
N HIS A 88 -2.07 -9.77 -7.65
CA HIS A 88 -2.64 -11.05 -8.15
C HIS A 88 -1.68 -12.12 -8.75
N PRO A 89 -1.87 -13.45 -8.55
CA PRO A 89 -0.97 -14.55 -8.97
C PRO A 89 -0.54 -14.68 -10.46
N ARG A 90 -0.93 -13.76 -11.36
CA ARG A 90 -0.41 -13.64 -12.74
C ARG A 90 0.57 -12.45 -12.96
N LEU A 91 0.83 -11.70 -11.88
CA LEU A 91 1.90 -10.75 -11.53
C LEU A 91 2.62 -9.98 -12.65
N LYS A 92 1.95 -8.96 -13.21
CA LYS A 92 2.61 -7.76 -13.77
C LYS A 92 2.52 -6.62 -12.76
N CYS A 93 3.53 -5.75 -12.68
CA CYS A 93 3.45 -4.56 -11.82
C CYS A 93 2.45 -3.56 -12.42
N GLN A 94 1.45 -3.16 -11.63
CA GLN A 94 0.44 -2.19 -12.06
C GLN A 94 0.67 -0.78 -11.52
N TYR A 95 1.26 -0.66 -10.32
CA TYR A 95 1.53 0.63 -9.71
C TYR A 95 2.73 0.59 -8.76
N VAL A 96 3.27 1.78 -8.50
CA VAL A 96 4.41 2.04 -7.61
C VAL A 96 3.90 2.85 -6.43
N ILE A 97 4.25 2.46 -5.21
CA ILE A 97 4.04 3.33 -4.04
C ILE A 97 5.25 4.26 -3.93
N GLY A 98 5.04 5.54 -4.25
CA GLY A 98 6.06 6.57 -4.21
C GLY A 98 6.37 6.98 -2.78
N ASN A 99 7.52 6.55 -2.28
CA ASN A 99 8.06 6.97 -0.98
C ASN A 99 8.55 8.42 -1.05
N HIS A 100 9.13 8.80 -2.19
CA HIS A 100 9.60 10.14 -2.47
C HIS A 100 9.31 10.48 -3.92
N ILE A 101 8.70 11.65 -4.16
CA ILE A 101 8.40 12.12 -5.50
C ILE A 101 8.85 13.56 -5.58
N TYR A 102 9.73 13.85 -6.53
CA TYR A 102 10.36 15.15 -6.69
C TYR A 102 9.99 15.75 -8.05
N PRO A 103 9.48 16.98 -8.11
CA PRO A 103 9.34 17.69 -9.38
C PRO A 103 10.74 17.99 -9.94
N VAL A 104 10.91 17.74 -11.23
CA VAL A 104 12.17 17.92 -11.96
C VAL A 104 12.06 19.15 -12.83
N GLN A 105 12.87 20.17 -12.52
CA GLN A 105 12.81 21.47 -13.19
C GLN A 105 13.56 21.47 -14.53
N ASP A 106 14.67 20.74 -14.62
CA ASP A 106 15.48 20.68 -15.84
C ASP A 106 15.02 19.53 -16.73
N ARG A 107 14.45 19.86 -17.89
CA ARG A 107 13.98 18.87 -18.87
C ARG A 107 15.11 18.01 -19.45
N ASN A 108 16.36 18.48 -19.43
CA ASN A 108 17.48 17.66 -19.89
C ASN A 108 17.69 16.41 -19.00
N MET A 109 17.14 16.41 -17.79
CA MET A 109 17.21 15.27 -16.88
C MET A 109 16.53 14.03 -17.44
N GLU A 110 15.50 14.18 -18.27
CA GLU A 110 14.85 13.05 -18.95
C GLU A 110 15.85 12.36 -19.90
N THR A 111 16.54 13.12 -20.74
CA THR A 111 17.57 12.59 -21.64
C THR A 111 18.73 11.97 -20.87
N LEU A 112 19.20 12.63 -19.81
CA LEU A 112 20.27 12.10 -18.96
C LEU A 112 19.85 10.80 -18.25
N ARG A 113 18.60 10.71 -17.80
CA ARG A 113 18.04 9.51 -17.18
C ARG A 113 18.02 8.35 -18.18
N PHE A 114 17.60 8.59 -19.42
CA PHE A 114 17.62 7.60 -20.48
C PHE A 114 19.03 7.04 -20.72
N LEU A 115 20.02 7.92 -20.89
CA LEU A 115 21.41 7.51 -21.10
C LEU A 115 21.96 6.73 -19.90
N GLU A 116 21.63 7.15 -18.67
CA GLU A 116 22.01 6.45 -17.46
C GLU A 116 21.42 5.04 -17.40
N ILE A 117 20.12 4.87 -17.70
CA ILE A 117 19.48 3.55 -17.70
C ILE A 117 20.12 2.64 -18.74
N ILE A 118 20.37 3.14 -19.97
CA ILE A 118 21.05 2.36 -21.02
C ILE A 118 22.44 1.91 -20.57
N GLN A 119 23.19 2.79 -19.89
CA GLN A 119 24.50 2.43 -19.35
C GLN A 119 24.39 1.35 -18.27
N LEU A 120 23.41 1.46 -17.35
CA LEU A 120 23.16 0.45 -16.32
C LEU A 120 22.76 -0.88 -16.93
N TYR A 121 22.01 -0.88 -18.03
CA TYR A 121 21.60 -2.10 -18.70
C TYR A 121 22.82 -2.84 -19.26
N LYS A 122 23.71 -2.11 -19.93
CA LYS A 122 24.94 -2.67 -20.51
C LYS A 122 25.95 -3.13 -19.45
N GLN A 123 26.10 -2.38 -18.37
CA GLN A 123 27.18 -2.60 -17.39
C GLN A 123 26.76 -3.48 -16.22
N CYS A 124 25.48 -3.46 -15.86
CA CYS A 124 24.98 -4.08 -14.63
C CYS A 124 23.90 -5.11 -14.92
N TYR A 125 22.80 -4.73 -15.59
CA TYR A 125 21.61 -5.59 -15.64
C TYR A 125 21.71 -6.71 -16.67
N PHE A 126 22.41 -6.50 -17.77
CA PHE A 126 22.56 -7.45 -18.87
C PHE A 126 24.03 -7.60 -19.28
N SER A 127 24.96 -7.54 -18.32
CA SER A 127 26.39 -7.63 -18.58
C SER A 127 26.93 -9.06 -18.73
N ASP A 128 26.09 -10.09 -18.48
CA ASP A 128 26.47 -11.51 -18.43
C ASP A 128 27.59 -11.85 -17.42
N LEU A 129 28.04 -10.86 -16.64
CA LEU A 129 29.01 -11.03 -15.57
C LEU A 129 28.28 -11.56 -14.33
N PRO A 130 28.80 -12.60 -13.65
CA PRO A 130 28.18 -13.12 -12.45
C PRO A 130 28.06 -12.02 -11.39
N ALA A 131 26.84 -11.84 -10.84
CA ALA A 131 26.61 -10.90 -9.76
C ALA A 131 27.52 -11.26 -8.58
N PRO A 132 28.31 -10.33 -8.02
CA PRO A 132 29.13 -10.65 -6.86
C PRO A 132 28.21 -11.03 -5.71
N THR A 133 28.52 -12.18 -5.11
CA THR A 133 27.83 -12.79 -3.97
C THR A 133 28.09 -12.03 -2.68
N ASP A 134 27.78 -10.73 -2.66
CA ASP A 134 27.68 -10.01 -1.39
C ASP A 134 26.30 -10.32 -0.78
N ALA A 135 26.29 -10.59 0.53
CA ALA A 135 25.12 -11.08 1.29
C ALA A 135 23.95 -10.08 1.41
N MET A 136 23.91 -9.05 0.57
CA MET A 136 22.83 -8.07 0.44
C MET A 136 22.16 -8.24 -0.92
N ASP A 137 21.13 -9.09 -0.97
CA ASP A 137 20.07 -9.08 -1.98
C ASP A 137 20.45 -9.30 -3.47
N GLY A 138 21.64 -9.82 -3.78
CA GLY A 138 21.94 -10.31 -5.14
C GLY A 138 21.88 -9.25 -6.25
N VAL A 139 22.03 -7.97 -5.90
CA VAL A 139 22.14 -6.86 -6.85
C VAL A 139 23.61 -6.54 -7.06
N THR A 140 24.04 -6.51 -8.32
CA THR A 140 25.41 -6.15 -8.70
C THR A 140 25.71 -4.73 -8.20
N PRO A 141 26.75 -4.50 -7.38
CA PRO A 141 27.13 -3.18 -6.95
C PRO A 141 27.48 -2.34 -8.17
N LEU A 142 26.91 -1.13 -8.24
CA LEU A 142 27.18 -0.19 -9.32
C LEU A 142 28.70 0.02 -9.46
N PRO A 143 29.25 -0.05 -10.69
CA PRO A 143 30.67 0.18 -10.92
C PRO A 143 31.08 1.54 -10.34
N ALA A 144 32.29 1.62 -9.79
CA ALA A 144 32.80 2.81 -9.08
C ALA A 144 32.71 4.11 -9.92
N VAL A 145 32.68 3.99 -11.25
CA VAL A 145 32.50 5.10 -12.19
C VAL A 145 31.12 5.77 -12.04
N VAL A 146 30.06 5.03 -11.69
CA VAL A 146 28.71 5.59 -11.44
C VAL A 146 28.60 6.22 -10.05
N LYS A 147 29.43 5.80 -9.08
CA LYS A 147 29.48 6.40 -7.74
C LYS A 147 30.19 7.76 -7.73
N ALA A 148 30.99 8.09 -8.76
CA ALA A 148 31.89 9.24 -8.75
C ALA A 148 31.30 10.55 -9.32
N THR A 149 30.11 10.55 -9.91
CA THR A 149 29.51 11.79 -10.45
C THR A 149 28.03 11.83 -10.16
N ILE A 150 27.67 12.45 -9.02
CA ILE A 150 26.60 13.43 -8.79
C ILE A 150 26.60 13.65 -7.27
N LYS A 151 27.63 14.34 -6.76
CA LYS A 151 27.50 15.11 -5.53
C LYS A 151 26.97 16.48 -5.95
N ARG A 152 25.66 16.71 -5.88
CA ARG A 152 25.11 18.07 -5.94
C ARG A 152 24.16 18.27 -4.77
N LYS A 153 24.40 19.38 -4.05
CA LYS A 153 23.69 19.82 -2.85
C LYS A 153 22.21 19.99 -3.18
N PHE A 154 21.35 19.23 -2.51
CA PHE A 154 19.94 19.59 -2.38
C PHE A 154 19.87 20.55 -1.18
N THR A 155 19.51 21.81 -1.41
CA THR A 155 19.24 22.78 -0.35
C THR A 155 17.86 22.53 0.23
N THR A 156 17.81 22.34 1.54
CA THR A 156 16.62 22.21 2.37
C THR A 156 16.05 23.59 2.71
N GLU A 157 15.37 24.24 1.78
CA GLU A 157 14.55 25.41 2.09
C GLU A 157 13.19 25.26 1.41
N GLY A 158 12.12 25.19 2.22
CA GLY A 158 10.75 25.13 1.73
C GLY A 158 9.85 24.05 2.34
N LEU A 159 9.99 23.74 3.64
CA LEU A 159 8.95 23.01 4.38
C LEU A 159 8.31 24.00 5.36
N SER A 160 7.18 24.59 4.95
CA SER A 160 6.31 25.31 5.87
C SER A 160 5.46 24.31 6.64
N ASP A 161 5.65 24.28 7.97
CA ASP A 161 4.81 23.60 8.94
C ASP A 161 3.42 24.25 8.98
N SER A 162 2.46 23.73 8.23
CA SER A 162 1.04 24.00 8.49
C SER A 162 0.11 23.14 7.63
N LEU A 163 -0.30 21.97 8.13
CA LEU A 163 -1.53 21.31 7.67
C LEU A 163 -2.26 20.64 8.86
N THR A 164 -3.02 21.44 9.59
CA THR A 164 -4.20 20.98 10.34
C THR A 164 -5.42 21.15 9.45
N ALA A 165 -5.71 20.13 8.65
CA ALA A 165 -7.03 19.91 8.06
C ALA A 165 -7.28 18.40 8.07
N ALA A 166 -8.47 17.98 8.52
CA ALA A 166 -8.87 16.58 8.46
C ALA A 166 -9.05 16.18 6.99
N ALA A 167 -8.02 15.57 6.42
CA ALA A 167 -8.07 15.01 5.07
C ALA A 167 -9.17 13.93 5.00
N PRO A 168 -9.88 13.79 3.86
CA PRO A 168 -10.84 12.71 3.67
C PRO A 168 -10.16 11.34 3.83
N PRO A 169 -10.92 10.29 4.19
CA PRO A 169 -10.37 8.93 4.32
C PRO A 169 -9.65 8.53 3.06
N ALA A 170 -8.36 8.18 3.18
CA ALA A 170 -7.55 7.79 2.04
C ALA A 170 -7.67 6.28 1.78
N GLU A 171 -7.55 5.88 0.52
CA GLU A 171 -7.55 4.48 0.11
C GLU A 171 -6.12 3.97 -0.08
N TYR A 172 -5.80 2.85 0.56
CA TYR A 172 -4.48 2.22 0.55
C TYR A 172 -4.59 0.77 0.07
N PHE A 173 -3.62 0.33 -0.73
CA PHE A 173 -3.57 -1.04 -1.23
C PHE A 173 -2.46 -1.79 -0.52
N LEU A 174 -2.81 -2.85 0.20
CA LEU A 174 -1.84 -3.71 0.88
C LEU A 174 -1.86 -5.11 0.30
N THR A 175 -0.71 -5.77 0.40
CA THR A 175 -0.52 -7.10 -0.16
C THR A 175 -0.14 -8.09 0.94
N VAL A 176 -0.87 -9.20 1.02
CA VAL A 176 -0.63 -10.31 1.94
C VAL A 176 -0.65 -11.64 1.18
N ARG A 177 -0.29 -12.76 1.82
CA ARG A 177 -0.49 -14.10 1.23
C ARG A 177 -1.99 -14.33 0.99
N GLU A 178 -2.33 -15.06 -0.07
CA GLU A 178 -3.72 -15.27 -0.47
C GLU A 178 -4.55 -15.93 0.65
N ALA A 179 -4.01 -16.99 1.28
CA ALA A 179 -4.61 -17.61 2.45
C ALA A 179 -4.85 -16.63 3.61
N GLU A 180 -3.98 -15.64 3.78
CA GLU A 180 -4.13 -14.63 4.83
C GLU A 180 -5.20 -13.60 4.48
N CYS A 181 -5.35 -13.26 3.20
CA CYS A 181 -6.43 -12.39 2.73
C CYS A 181 -7.80 -13.00 3.05
N ASP A 182 -7.97 -14.30 2.83
CA ASP A 182 -9.19 -15.03 3.19
C ASP A 182 -9.42 -15.03 4.70
N ARG A 183 -8.36 -15.14 5.51
CA ARG A 183 -8.47 -15.06 6.97
C ARG A 183 -8.90 -13.67 7.45
N PHE A 184 -8.42 -12.59 6.82
CA PHE A 184 -8.92 -11.24 7.08
C PHE A 184 -10.40 -11.10 6.69
N ALA A 185 -10.78 -11.64 5.54
CA ALA A 185 -12.17 -11.64 5.08
C ALA A 185 -13.11 -12.44 5.99
N ARG A 186 -12.60 -13.49 6.66
CA ARG A 186 -13.35 -14.30 7.63
C ARG A 186 -13.24 -13.80 9.07
N GLY A 187 -12.54 -12.71 9.34
CA GLY A 187 -12.31 -12.20 10.70
C GLY A 187 -11.40 -13.06 11.59
N LEU A 188 -10.77 -14.09 11.02
CA LEU A 188 -9.83 -15.00 11.70
C LEU A 188 -8.44 -14.37 11.90
N ARG A 189 -8.17 -13.29 11.17
CA ARG A 189 -7.00 -12.44 11.33
C ARG A 189 -7.46 -11.00 11.25
N GLN A 190 -6.98 -10.16 12.15
CA GLN A 190 -7.44 -8.78 12.26
C GLN A 190 -6.29 -7.78 12.44
N LEU A 191 -5.08 -8.27 12.72
CA LEU A 191 -3.92 -7.42 12.96
C LEU A 191 -2.87 -7.66 11.88
N GLU A 192 -2.40 -6.56 11.28
CA GLU A 192 -1.34 -6.54 10.29
C GLU A 192 -0.15 -5.71 10.81
N LEU A 193 0.99 -6.36 11.06
CA LEU A 193 2.20 -5.72 11.54
C LEU A 193 3.15 -5.40 10.39
N ARG A 194 3.56 -4.13 10.31
CA ARG A 194 4.46 -3.57 9.29
C ARG A 194 5.53 -2.69 9.93
N ALA A 195 6.60 -2.40 9.19
CA ALA A 195 7.56 -1.38 9.59
C ALA A 195 6.86 -0.01 9.66
N ASN A 196 7.16 0.80 10.68
CA ASN A 196 6.58 2.13 10.84
C ASN A 196 7.25 3.13 9.89
N LYS A 197 6.96 2.98 8.60
CA LYS A 197 7.37 3.86 7.51
C LYS A 197 6.20 4.04 6.53
N PRO A 198 6.17 5.10 5.71
CA PRO A 198 5.16 5.25 4.67
C PRO A 198 5.10 4.01 3.74
N PRO A 199 3.91 3.58 3.30
CA PRO A 199 2.60 4.19 3.55
C PRO A 199 2.02 3.87 4.95
N TYR A 200 2.48 2.82 5.63
CA TYR A 200 1.89 2.33 6.89
C TYR A 200 1.94 3.34 8.03
N ALA A 201 3.00 4.15 8.09
CA ALA A 201 3.18 5.18 9.10
C ALA A 201 2.17 6.34 8.99
N ILE A 202 1.50 6.51 7.85
CA ILE A 202 0.58 7.62 7.64
C ILE A 202 -0.90 7.21 7.63
N ILE A 203 -1.16 5.90 7.53
CA ILE A 203 -2.51 5.34 7.66
C ILE A 203 -3.10 5.76 9.01
N LYS A 204 -4.39 6.10 9.01
CA LYS A 204 -5.18 6.52 10.16
C LYS A 204 -6.37 5.58 10.35
N ALA A 205 -7.00 5.68 11.52
CA ALA A 205 -8.31 5.06 11.70
C ALA A 205 -9.32 5.67 10.70
N SER A 206 -10.26 4.85 10.25
CA SER A 206 -11.25 5.13 9.20
C SER A 206 -10.72 5.18 7.76
N ASP A 207 -9.40 5.12 7.54
CA ASP A 207 -8.87 4.95 6.18
C ASP A 207 -9.28 3.60 5.58
N THR A 208 -9.43 3.56 4.26
CA THR A 208 -9.81 2.34 3.55
C THR A 208 -8.55 1.59 3.13
N VAL A 209 -8.52 0.29 3.40
CA VAL A 209 -7.45 -0.61 2.98
C VAL A 209 -8.04 -1.70 2.11
N VAL A 210 -7.47 -1.86 0.91
CA VAL A 210 -7.77 -2.95 -0.01
C VAL A 210 -6.66 -3.98 0.04
N LEU A 211 -6.95 -5.15 0.61
CA LEU A 211 -6.05 -6.30 0.66
C LEU A 211 -6.12 -7.09 -0.65
N ASN A 212 -4.97 -7.26 -1.30
CA ASN A 212 -4.80 -8.03 -2.54
C ASN A 212 -5.73 -7.62 -3.69
N GLY A 213 -6.33 -6.42 -3.65
CA GLY A 213 -7.34 -5.98 -4.62
C GLY A 213 -8.70 -6.68 -4.49
N ALA A 214 -8.90 -7.51 -3.45
CA ALA A 214 -10.07 -8.37 -3.31
C ALA A 214 -10.87 -8.08 -2.04
N PHE A 215 -10.21 -7.82 -0.92
CA PHE A 215 -10.88 -7.59 0.35
C PHE A 215 -10.73 -6.12 0.78
N VAL A 216 -11.84 -5.41 0.91
CA VAL A 216 -11.88 -4.01 1.33
C VAL A 216 -12.26 -3.93 2.79
N SER A 217 -11.48 -3.20 3.60
CA SER A 217 -11.75 -2.99 5.02
C SER A 217 -11.36 -1.58 5.44
N LYS A 218 -12.10 -1.03 6.41
CA LYS A 218 -11.63 0.17 7.13
C LYS A 218 -10.57 -0.21 8.16
N VAL A 219 -9.63 0.68 8.39
CA VAL A 219 -8.68 0.59 9.50
C VAL A 219 -9.40 1.04 10.76
N ARG A 220 -9.54 0.16 11.74
CA ARG A 220 -10.22 0.45 13.01
C ARG A 220 -9.29 1.19 13.96
N ALA A 221 -8.08 0.67 14.12
CA ALA A 221 -7.08 1.23 15.00
C ALA A 221 -5.69 1.08 14.40
N LYS A 222 -4.79 1.97 14.82
CA LYS A 222 -3.37 1.91 14.51
C LYS A 222 -2.59 2.08 15.81
N ARG A 223 -1.71 1.13 16.08
CA ARG A 223 -0.84 1.12 17.25
C ARG A 223 0.61 1.10 16.81
N THR A 224 1.46 1.86 17.49
CA THR A 224 2.90 1.98 17.15
C THR A 224 3.71 1.43 18.31
N TYR A 225 4.70 0.59 18.00
CA TYR A 225 5.55 -0.05 18.99
C TYR A 225 7.03 0.20 18.66
N PRO A 226 7.90 0.28 19.68
CA PRO A 226 9.33 0.52 19.45
C PRO A 226 10.06 -0.66 18.79
N SER A 227 9.49 -1.87 18.84
CA SER A 227 10.08 -3.06 18.23
C SER A 227 9.04 -4.15 17.95
N VAL A 228 9.40 -5.10 17.09
CA VAL A 228 8.64 -6.33 16.82
C VAL A 228 8.36 -7.08 18.11
N ALA A 229 9.35 -7.18 19.01
CA ALA A 229 9.19 -7.89 20.28
C ALA A 229 8.12 -7.24 21.17
N HIS A 230 8.05 -5.91 21.20
CA HIS A 230 7.02 -5.20 21.97
C HIS A 230 5.62 -5.39 21.36
N ALA A 231 5.50 -5.35 20.03
CA ALA A 231 4.23 -5.61 19.36
C ALA A 231 3.73 -7.04 19.62
N LEU A 232 4.61 -8.04 19.53
CA LEU A 232 4.28 -9.44 19.79
C LEU A 232 3.89 -9.72 21.25
N ALA A 233 4.41 -8.95 22.20
CA ALA A 233 4.05 -9.09 23.60
C ALA A 233 2.73 -8.38 23.95
N ALA A 234 2.37 -7.33 23.21
CA ALA A 234 1.21 -6.48 23.51
C ALA A 234 -0.07 -6.88 22.76
N GLU A 235 0.06 -7.50 21.59
CA GLU A 235 -1.07 -7.84 20.71
C GLU A 235 -1.47 -9.31 20.82
N ASP A 236 -2.73 -9.63 20.54
CA ASP A 236 -3.22 -11.00 20.52
C ASP A 236 -2.56 -11.82 19.38
N PRO A 237 -1.80 -12.88 19.71
CA PRO A 237 -1.17 -13.73 18.70
C PRO A 237 -2.17 -14.39 17.74
N ALA A 238 -3.39 -14.71 18.20
CA ALA A 238 -4.40 -15.35 17.35
C ALA A 238 -4.87 -14.43 16.22
N LEU A 239 -4.97 -13.12 16.50
CA LEU A 239 -5.40 -12.11 15.55
C LEU A 239 -4.25 -11.55 14.69
N LEU A 240 -3.01 -11.69 15.14
CA LEU A 240 -1.82 -11.13 14.50
C LEU A 240 -1.06 -12.12 13.62
N LEU A 241 -0.89 -13.36 14.10
CA LEU A 241 0.03 -14.30 13.46
C LEU A 241 -0.55 -14.92 12.19
N PRO A 242 0.25 -15.03 11.11
CA PRO A 242 -0.11 -15.81 9.94
C PRO A 242 -0.28 -17.29 10.27
N GLU A 243 -1.04 -17.98 9.43
CA GLU A 243 -1.32 -19.40 9.61
C GLU A 243 -0.02 -20.21 9.54
N GLY A 244 0.14 -21.15 10.47
CA GLY A 244 1.35 -21.96 10.59
C GLY A 244 2.54 -21.26 11.27
N VAL A 245 2.42 -19.99 11.68
CA VAL A 245 3.47 -19.30 12.46
C VAL A 245 3.18 -19.44 13.95
N ALA A 246 4.02 -20.23 14.64
CA ALA A 246 3.93 -20.35 16.09
C ALA A 246 4.45 -19.09 16.79
N PRO A 247 3.94 -18.72 17.98
CA PRO A 247 4.41 -17.56 18.75
C PRO A 247 5.93 -17.54 18.98
N ALA A 248 6.53 -18.71 19.24
CA ALA A 248 7.98 -18.86 19.41
C ALA A 248 8.79 -18.47 18.16
N THR A 249 8.21 -18.62 16.96
CA THR A 249 8.83 -18.31 15.67
C THR A 249 8.39 -16.96 15.10
N ALA A 250 7.44 -16.29 15.74
CA ALA A 250 6.82 -15.07 15.23
C ALA A 250 7.85 -13.96 14.96
N ALA A 251 8.78 -13.73 15.90
CA ALA A 251 9.82 -12.73 15.72
C ALA A 251 10.67 -13.01 14.48
N SER A 252 11.09 -14.27 14.26
CA SER A 252 11.85 -14.65 13.08
C SER A 252 11.04 -14.46 11.78
N HIS A 253 9.75 -14.77 11.81
CA HIS A 253 8.87 -14.53 10.67
C HIS A 253 8.82 -13.04 10.30
N PHE A 254 8.58 -12.13 11.24
CA PHE A 254 8.54 -10.69 10.97
C PHE A 254 9.92 -10.13 10.54
N ARG A 255 11.02 -10.72 11.01
CA ARG A 255 12.38 -10.36 10.62
C ARG A 255 12.73 -10.70 9.17
N SER A 256 11.96 -11.57 8.52
CA SER A 256 12.15 -11.86 7.09
C SER A 256 11.82 -10.66 6.18
N TYR A 257 11.02 -9.69 6.67
CA TYR A 257 10.62 -8.51 5.89
C TYR A 257 10.70 -7.17 6.63
N ILE A 258 11.04 -7.16 7.93
CA ILE A 258 11.32 -5.94 8.69
C ILE A 258 12.80 -5.95 9.08
N SER A 259 13.58 -5.06 8.46
CA SER A 259 15.00 -4.94 8.79
C SER A 259 15.21 -4.30 10.16
N GLU A 260 16.31 -4.66 10.84
CA GLU A 260 16.72 -3.99 12.09
C GLU A 260 16.89 -2.48 11.92
N TYR A 261 17.31 -2.05 10.73
CA TYR A 261 17.46 -0.63 10.43
C TYR A 261 16.11 0.10 10.41
N GLU A 262 15.09 -0.49 9.76
CA GLU A 262 13.74 0.10 9.72
C GLU A 262 13.10 0.15 11.11
N GLU A 263 13.26 -0.92 11.89
CA GLU A 263 12.80 -0.96 13.27
C GLU A 263 13.50 0.08 14.15
N LYS A 264 14.83 0.23 14.05
CA LYS A 264 15.57 1.27 14.80
C LYS A 264 15.20 2.69 14.36
N ALA A 265 14.85 2.88 13.09
CA ALA A 265 14.54 4.19 12.54
C ALA A 265 13.16 4.70 12.95
N GLY A 266 12.16 3.83 13.05
CA GLY A 266 10.77 4.24 13.32
C GLY A 266 9.93 3.28 14.15
N GLY A 267 10.45 2.10 14.50
CA GLY A 267 9.70 1.04 15.15
C GLY A 267 8.81 0.26 14.18
N VAL A 268 7.73 -0.31 14.71
CA VAL A 268 6.72 -1.06 13.95
C VAL A 268 5.33 -0.52 14.20
N VAL A 269 4.44 -0.74 13.25
CA VAL A 269 3.04 -0.37 13.34
C VAL A 269 2.17 -1.61 13.20
N VAL A 270 1.13 -1.68 14.02
CA VAL A 270 0.08 -2.69 13.94
C VAL A 270 -1.20 -1.99 13.49
N LEU A 271 -1.72 -2.45 12.36
CA LEU A 271 -2.99 -1.99 11.80
C LEU A 271 -4.06 -3.00 12.15
N GLU A 272 -5.12 -2.52 12.78
CA GLU A 272 -6.30 -3.32 13.07
C GLU A 272 -7.33 -3.13 11.95
N MET A 273 -7.66 -4.23 11.28
CA MET A 273 -8.52 -4.30 10.10
C MET A 273 -9.25 -5.64 10.06
N GLY A 274 -10.10 -5.86 9.07
CA GLY A 274 -10.88 -7.09 8.96
C GLY A 274 -12.28 -6.95 9.54
N ILE A 275 -13.10 -7.96 9.27
CA ILE A 275 -14.47 -8.03 9.77
C ILE A 275 -14.39 -8.41 11.26
N VAL A 276 -15.03 -7.63 12.13
CA VAL A 276 -15.25 -8.07 13.52
C VAL A 276 -16.07 -9.37 13.40
N PRO A 277 -15.64 -10.50 13.98
CA PRO A 277 -16.49 -11.67 14.10
C PRO A 277 -17.75 -11.17 14.78
N VAL A 278 -18.85 -11.19 14.04
CA VAL A 278 -20.17 -10.90 14.58
C VAL A 278 -20.36 -11.95 15.67
N ALA A 279 -20.07 -11.62 16.93
CA ALA A 279 -20.86 -12.14 18.02
C ALA A 279 -22.29 -11.87 17.58
N GLU A 280 -23.08 -12.93 17.37
CA GLU A 280 -24.40 -12.90 16.74
C GLU A 280 -25.15 -11.63 17.17
N LEU A 281 -25.06 -10.56 16.36
CA LEU A 281 -25.60 -9.26 16.74
C LEU A 281 -27.10 -9.47 16.85
N GLY A 282 -27.66 -9.09 17.99
CA GLY A 282 -29.11 -9.14 18.17
C GLY A 282 -29.79 -8.29 17.11
N ALA A 283 -31.05 -8.61 16.76
CA ALA A 283 -31.81 -7.83 15.79
C ALA A 283 -31.87 -6.33 16.16
N GLU A 284 -31.86 -6.03 17.47
CA GLU A 284 -31.83 -4.67 18.00
C GLU A 284 -30.50 -3.95 17.72
N GLU A 285 -29.37 -4.63 17.93
CA GLU A 285 -28.03 -4.06 17.68
C GLU A 285 -27.77 -3.86 16.18
N ILE A 286 -28.25 -4.78 15.34
CA ILE A 286 -28.27 -4.62 13.88
C ILE A 286 -29.09 -3.38 13.51
N GLY A 287 -30.22 -3.18 14.18
CA GLY A 287 -31.08 -2.04 13.99
C GLY A 287 -30.38 -0.72 14.36
N THR A 288 -29.78 -0.65 15.54
CA THR A 288 -29.05 0.55 15.98
C THR A 288 -27.94 0.92 15.00
N LEU A 289 -27.16 -0.07 14.55
CA LEU A 289 -26.06 0.15 13.61
C LEU A 289 -26.54 0.75 12.28
N ILE A 290 -27.62 0.20 11.69
CA ILE A 290 -28.16 0.69 10.43
C ILE A 290 -28.77 2.09 10.61
N TYR A 291 -29.44 2.34 11.74
CA TYR A 291 -29.99 3.65 12.05
C TYR A 291 -28.90 4.72 12.13
N GLU A 292 -27.79 4.47 12.83
CA GLU A 292 -26.66 5.40 12.92
C GLU A 292 -26.05 5.74 11.55
N GLN A 293 -25.97 4.77 10.64
CA GLN A 293 -25.49 5.04 9.27
C GLN A 293 -26.47 5.90 8.47
N LEU A 294 -27.77 5.67 8.63
CA LEU A 294 -28.81 6.46 7.94
C LEU A 294 -28.91 7.87 8.51
N GLU A 295 -28.78 8.05 9.82
CA GLU A 295 -28.77 9.36 10.48
C GLU A 295 -27.55 10.19 10.03
N ALA A 296 -26.39 9.57 9.87
CA ALA A 296 -25.18 10.21 9.37
C ALA A 296 -25.27 10.61 7.88
N ALA A 297 -26.25 10.09 7.14
CA ALA A 297 -26.41 10.27 5.69
C ALA A 297 -27.73 11.00 5.35
N PRO A 298 -27.78 12.34 5.39
CA PRO A 298 -29.01 13.11 5.20
C PRO A 298 -29.67 12.96 3.81
N ALA A 299 -28.92 12.48 2.81
CA ALA A 299 -29.45 12.17 1.48
C ALA A 299 -30.09 10.77 1.39
N GLY A 300 -30.02 9.97 2.47
CA GLY A 300 -30.39 8.57 2.47
C GLY A 300 -29.35 7.66 1.83
N LEU A 301 -29.43 6.36 2.16
CA LEU A 301 -28.54 5.34 1.61
C LEU A 301 -29.34 4.31 0.82
N THR A 302 -28.79 3.87 -0.31
CA THR A 302 -29.26 2.67 -1.01
C THR A 302 -28.88 1.40 -0.24
N LEU A 303 -29.48 0.26 -0.60
CA LEU A 303 -29.13 -1.04 0.01
C LEU A 303 -27.65 -1.40 -0.22
N GLU A 304 -27.10 -1.05 -1.39
CA GLU A 304 -25.69 -1.27 -1.73
C GLU A 304 -24.77 -0.38 -0.89
N GLU A 305 -25.13 0.90 -0.73
CA GLU A 305 -24.39 1.83 0.14
C GLU A 305 -24.45 1.41 1.61
N LEU A 306 -25.58 0.88 2.09
CA LEU A 306 -25.70 0.29 3.43
C LEU A 306 -24.83 -0.96 3.58
N ALA A 307 -24.72 -1.80 2.56
CA ALA A 307 -23.83 -2.96 2.60
C ALA A 307 -22.35 -2.55 2.65
N VAL A 308 -21.99 -1.42 2.03
CA VAL A 308 -20.65 -0.82 2.13
C VAL A 308 -20.42 -0.16 3.49
N ALA A 309 -21.44 0.48 4.06
CA ALA A 309 -21.36 1.14 5.36
C ALA A 309 -21.34 0.15 6.54
N CYS A 310 -22.04 -0.98 6.38
CA CYS A 310 -22.13 -2.08 7.35
C CYS A 310 -21.55 -3.38 6.75
N PRO A 311 -20.24 -3.44 6.42
CA PRO A 311 -19.62 -4.59 5.77
C PRO A 311 -19.66 -5.87 6.64
N GLN A 312 -19.95 -5.72 7.93
CA GLN A 312 -20.15 -6.82 8.87
C GLN A 312 -21.51 -7.52 8.74
N LEU A 313 -22.48 -6.93 8.04
CA LEU A 313 -23.81 -7.50 7.87
C LEU A 313 -23.99 -8.13 6.48
N LYS A 314 -24.67 -9.28 6.42
CA LYS A 314 -25.13 -9.84 5.15
C LYS A 314 -26.26 -8.95 4.60
N ILE A 315 -26.33 -8.80 3.27
CA ILE A 315 -27.39 -8.03 2.59
C ILE A 315 -28.79 -8.43 3.08
N GLN A 316 -29.03 -9.72 3.32
CA GLN A 316 -30.31 -10.19 3.83
C GLN A 316 -30.65 -9.63 5.21
N LEU A 317 -29.67 -9.57 6.13
CA LEU A 317 -29.89 -9.01 7.47
C LEU A 317 -30.14 -7.50 7.42
N ILE A 318 -29.46 -6.80 6.51
CA ILE A 318 -29.70 -5.38 6.27
C ILE A 318 -31.12 -5.19 5.76
N LEU A 319 -31.54 -5.98 4.77
CA LEU A 319 -32.88 -5.93 4.19
C LEU A 319 -33.97 -6.22 5.23
N ASP A 320 -33.79 -7.25 6.05
CA ASP A 320 -34.73 -7.62 7.11
C ASP A 320 -34.83 -6.47 8.14
N ALA A 321 -33.71 -5.89 8.55
CA ALA A 321 -33.67 -4.80 9.52
C ALA A 321 -34.31 -3.50 9.00
N VAL A 322 -34.00 -3.07 7.77
CA VAL A 322 -34.64 -1.86 7.19
C VAL A 322 -36.13 -2.08 6.92
N THR A 323 -36.54 -3.32 6.60
CA THR A 323 -37.96 -3.65 6.46
C THR A 323 -38.67 -3.53 7.81
N ASN A 324 -38.08 -4.05 8.89
CA ASN A 324 -38.64 -3.91 10.23
C ASN A 324 -38.73 -2.43 10.67
N MET A 325 -37.66 -1.65 10.47
CA MET A 325 -37.67 -0.20 10.76
C MET A 325 -38.72 0.57 9.95
N GLN A 326 -38.96 0.16 8.72
CA GLN A 326 -39.98 0.76 7.87
C GLN A 326 -41.39 0.42 8.38
N MET A 327 -41.60 -0.82 8.84
CA MET A 327 -42.85 -1.23 9.49
C MET A 327 -43.08 -0.49 10.82
N ASP A 328 -42.00 -0.18 11.55
CA ASP A 328 -42.02 0.58 12.79
C ASP A 328 -42.11 2.11 12.58
N GLY A 329 -42.07 2.57 11.33
CA GLY A 329 -42.18 4.01 10.99
C GLY A 329 -40.95 4.83 11.37
N ILE A 330 -39.78 4.20 11.47
CA ILE A 330 -38.49 4.85 11.79
C ILE A 330 -37.80 5.33 10.51
N VAL A 331 -37.96 4.58 9.41
CA VAL A 331 -37.31 4.82 8.13
C VAL A 331 -38.34 4.78 7.01
N TYR A 332 -38.17 5.60 5.98
CA TYR A 332 -38.98 5.56 4.75
C TYR A 332 -38.11 5.43 3.51
N VAL A 333 -38.71 4.94 2.41
CA VAL A 333 -38.02 4.76 1.13
C VAL A 333 -38.44 5.84 0.15
N ALA A 334 -37.48 6.62 -0.35
CA ALA A 334 -37.68 7.56 -1.44
C ALA A 334 -36.56 7.41 -2.48
N ASN A 335 -36.92 7.33 -3.76
CA ASN A 335 -35.96 7.17 -4.87
C ASN A 335 -34.94 6.03 -4.66
N LEU A 336 -35.40 4.87 -4.17
CA LEU A 336 -34.59 3.69 -3.85
C LEU A 336 -33.56 3.90 -2.72
N ARG A 337 -33.72 4.95 -1.91
CA ARG A 337 -32.90 5.24 -0.74
C ARG A 337 -33.75 5.14 0.52
N TYR A 338 -33.15 4.59 1.57
CA TYR A 338 -33.69 4.57 2.92
C TYR A 338 -33.30 5.88 3.62
N LEU A 339 -34.27 6.53 4.26
CA LEU A 339 -34.08 7.79 5.00
C LEU A 339 -34.72 7.68 6.38
N VAL A 340 -34.08 8.24 7.40
CA VAL A 340 -34.69 8.41 8.73
C VAL A 340 -35.82 9.43 8.65
N LEU A 341 -36.94 9.16 9.33
CA LEU A 341 -38.11 10.05 9.41
C LEU A 341 -37.89 11.28 10.29
#